data_AF-A0A653F782-F1
#
_entry.id   AF-A0A653F782-F1
#
_cell.length_a   1.000
_cell.length_b   1.000
_cell.length_c   1.000
_cell.angle_alpha   90.00
_cell.angle_beta   90.00
_cell.angle_gamma   90.00
#
_symmetry.space_group_name_H-M   'P 1'
#
loop_
_entity.id
_entity.type
_entity.pdbx_description
1 polymer ?
#
loop_
_entity_poly.entity_id
_entity_poly.type
_entity_poly.pdbx_seq_one_letter_code
_entity_poly.pdbx_strand_id
1 'polypeptide(L)'
;MLVWLMVCFGSVFAPASSAAGSCQPAELFATDNTWVITGSDAKATGQLHGDLEPFERQAVVTIAQTGAEVRGSTLVDGVFWSATLQQIAYERARQFHLCVVDEPTLHTAAEAMNRQFHQETALTFEYLPQGAPRADAMLIAVPGIDLARFGDALTADSAARQRLLGGSITTADRTLLLVAANRDLDIARHLVEQAGGSWTAATINYGRRELVQT
;
A
#
# COMPACT_ATOMS: atom_id res chain seq x y z
N MET A 1 -65.04 12.82 -44.83
CA MET A 1 -65.33 11.94 -43.67
C MET A 1 -64.03 11.64 -42.95
N LEU A 2 -63.99 11.92 -41.64
CA LEU A 2 -63.07 11.44 -40.58
C LEU A 2 -61.55 11.48 -40.87
N VAL A 3 -60.77 12.43 -40.31
CA VAL A 3 -60.29 12.56 -38.91
C VAL A 3 -59.49 11.33 -38.44
N TRP A 4 -58.16 11.43 -38.36
CA TRP A 4 -57.42 11.35 -37.09
C TRP A 4 -55.94 11.73 -37.22
N LEU A 5 -55.58 12.79 -36.48
CA LEU A 5 -54.24 13.15 -36.05
C LEU A 5 -53.82 12.15 -34.94
N MET A 6 -52.61 11.61 -34.98
CA MET A 6 -51.95 11.20 -33.74
C MET A 6 -50.45 11.44 -33.84
N VAL A 7 -50.03 12.53 -33.20
CA VAL A 7 -48.65 12.85 -32.86
C VAL A 7 -48.31 12.07 -31.60
N CYS A 8 -47.31 11.21 -31.64
CA CYS A 8 -46.64 10.69 -30.45
C CYS A 8 -45.13 10.92 -30.61
N PHE A 9 -44.67 12.10 -30.17
CA PHE A 9 -43.27 12.35 -29.84
C PHE A 9 -42.93 11.57 -28.57
N GLY A 10 -42.42 10.35 -28.74
CA GLY A 10 -41.85 9.55 -27.66
C GLY A 10 -40.33 9.60 -27.74
N SER A 11 -39.72 10.72 -27.38
CA SER A 11 -38.28 10.77 -27.14
C SER A 11 -37.98 9.91 -25.91
N VAL A 12 -37.57 8.66 -26.13
CA VAL A 12 -37.05 7.81 -25.07
C VAL A 12 -35.72 8.44 -24.63
N PHE A 13 -35.77 9.26 -23.58
CA PHE A 13 -34.59 9.59 -22.80
C PHE A 13 -34.16 8.30 -22.10
N ALA A 14 -33.27 7.55 -22.73
CA ALA A 14 -32.47 6.58 -22.00
C ALA A 14 -31.74 7.38 -20.90
N PRO A 15 -31.82 6.98 -19.61
CA PRO A 15 -30.94 7.56 -18.63
C PRO A 15 -29.53 7.26 -19.11
N ALA A 16 -28.74 8.32 -19.32
CA ALA A 16 -27.30 8.17 -19.49
C ALA A 16 -26.83 7.35 -18.29
N SER A 17 -26.32 6.16 -18.55
CA SER A 17 -25.59 5.39 -17.55
C SER A 17 -24.50 6.33 -17.07
N SER A 18 -24.65 6.86 -15.86
CA SER A 18 -23.56 7.53 -15.16
C SER A 18 -22.42 6.53 -15.18
N ALA A 19 -21.39 6.78 -15.98
CA ALA A 19 -20.14 6.07 -15.87
C ALA A 19 -19.74 6.21 -14.40
N ALA A 20 -19.84 5.11 -13.65
CA ALA A 20 -19.15 5.02 -12.37
C ALA A 20 -17.71 5.40 -12.70
N GLY A 21 -17.27 6.56 -12.20
CA GLY A 21 -15.92 7.04 -12.45
C GLY A 21 -14.94 5.92 -12.14
N SER A 22 -13.96 5.76 -13.02
CA SER A 22 -13.00 4.65 -13.08
C SER A 22 -12.13 4.56 -11.82
N CYS A 23 -12.71 4.16 -10.68
CA CYS A 23 -11.93 3.87 -9.49
C CYS A 23 -11.15 2.59 -9.73
N GLN A 24 -9.84 2.75 -9.92
CA GLN A 24 -8.88 1.69 -9.76
C GLN A 24 -8.40 1.69 -8.30
N PRO A 25 -8.65 0.63 -7.52
CA PRO A 25 -8.14 0.52 -6.17
C PRO A 25 -6.61 0.51 -6.17
N ALA A 26 -6.03 1.22 -5.21
CA ALA A 26 -4.58 1.26 -5.01
C ALA A 26 -4.21 1.49 -3.54
N GLU A 27 -2.96 1.21 -3.21
CA GLU A 27 -2.36 1.46 -1.90
C GLU A 27 -1.18 2.42 -2.05
N LEU A 28 -0.99 3.29 -1.06
CA LEU A 28 0.20 4.12 -0.91
C LEU A 28 0.70 4.03 0.53
N PHE A 29 1.96 3.65 0.71
CA PHE A 29 2.61 3.56 2.01
C PHE A 29 3.52 4.77 2.21
N ALA A 30 3.32 5.49 3.32
CA ALA A 30 4.03 6.73 3.60
C ALA A 30 4.17 7.00 5.11
N THR A 31 5.22 7.71 5.48
CA THR A 31 5.56 8.12 6.85
C THR A 31 5.79 9.64 6.95
N ASP A 32 5.84 10.20 8.15
CA ASP A 32 6.21 11.61 8.35
C ASP A 32 7.72 11.85 8.42
N ASN A 33 8.55 10.79 8.33
CA ASN A 33 10.01 10.78 8.48
C ASN A 33 10.54 11.38 9.78
N THR A 34 9.69 11.60 10.78
CA THR A 34 10.12 12.26 12.01
C THR A 34 10.87 11.31 12.93
N TRP A 35 10.66 10.00 12.79
CA TRP A 35 11.17 9.02 13.72
C TRP A 35 11.44 7.65 13.07
N VAL A 36 12.74 7.32 12.95
CA VAL A 36 13.22 5.99 12.55
C VAL A 36 14.04 5.39 13.68
N ILE A 37 13.67 4.20 14.13
CA ILE A 37 14.41 3.45 15.15
C ILE A 37 15.27 2.43 14.45
N THR A 38 16.53 2.29 14.87
CA THR A 38 17.49 1.41 14.22
C THR A 38 18.18 0.52 15.25
N GLY A 39 18.51 -0.71 14.86
CA GLY A 39 19.21 -1.68 15.72
C GLY A 39 18.34 -2.84 16.21
N SER A 40 18.99 -3.83 16.83
CA SER A 40 18.40 -5.10 17.28
C SER A 40 17.74 -5.04 18.66
N ASP A 41 17.68 -3.87 19.28
CA ASP A 41 17.07 -3.72 20.59
C ASP A 41 15.55 -3.90 20.44
N ALA A 42 15.03 -5.03 20.95
CA ALA A 42 13.60 -5.28 21.09
C ALA A 42 12.83 -4.16 21.85
N LYS A 43 13.55 -3.23 22.51
CA LYS A 43 13.00 -1.98 23.05
C LYS A 43 12.52 -0.98 21.98
N ALA A 44 12.96 -1.10 20.73
CA ALA A 44 12.55 -0.27 19.61
C ALA A 44 11.04 -0.36 19.32
N THR A 45 10.45 -1.54 19.45
CA THR A 45 9.02 -1.75 19.15
C THR A 45 8.11 -1.02 20.15
N GLY A 46 8.53 -0.89 21.41
CA GLY A 46 7.83 -0.11 22.44
C GLY A 46 8.00 1.41 22.31
N GLN A 47 8.82 1.88 21.37
CA GLN A 47 9.18 3.27 21.16
C GLN A 47 8.58 3.87 19.87
N LEU A 48 7.89 3.08 19.05
CA LEU A 48 7.11 3.63 17.94
C LEU A 48 5.96 4.46 18.52
N HIS A 49 6.09 5.78 18.51
CA HIS A 49 5.13 6.72 19.08
C HIS A 49 4.27 7.38 18.00
N GLY A 50 3.11 7.88 18.42
CA GLY A 50 2.20 8.65 17.58
C GLY A 50 1.22 7.79 16.78
N ASP A 51 -0.04 8.18 16.83
CA ASP A 51 -1.09 7.68 15.95
C ASP A 51 -0.97 8.22 14.51
N LEU A 52 -0.02 9.13 14.25
CA LEU A 52 0.14 9.85 12.99
C LEU A 52 -1.13 10.58 12.53
N GLU A 53 -2.04 10.95 13.44
CA GLU A 53 -3.27 11.67 13.04
C GLU A 53 -3.00 13.03 12.37
N PRO A 54 -2.07 13.89 12.86
CA PRO A 54 -1.76 15.14 12.17
C PRO A 54 -1.16 14.90 10.79
N PHE A 55 -0.30 13.89 10.66
CA PHE A 55 0.28 13.45 9.40
C PHE A 55 -0.80 12.97 8.44
N GLU A 56 -1.70 12.08 8.88
CA GLU A 56 -2.80 11.54 8.08
C GLU A 56 -3.66 12.66 7.48
N ARG A 57 -4.07 13.64 8.31
CA ARG A 57 -4.89 14.77 7.82
C ARG A 57 -4.18 15.58 6.73
N GLN A 58 -2.88 15.84 6.90
CA GLN A 58 -2.10 16.59 5.92
C GLN A 58 -1.88 15.76 4.64
N ALA A 59 -1.58 14.47 4.79
CA ALA A 59 -1.40 13.53 3.69
C ALA A 59 -2.67 13.40 2.83
N VAL A 60 -3.85 13.34 3.45
CA VAL A 60 -5.13 13.31 2.74
C VAL A 60 -5.30 14.54 1.84
N VAL A 61 -4.95 15.73 2.33
CA VAL A 61 -5.01 16.96 1.54
C VAL A 61 -4.00 16.93 0.39
N THR A 62 -2.76 16.50 0.67
CA THR A 62 -1.70 16.38 -0.35
C THR A 62 -2.08 15.39 -1.45
N ILE A 63 -2.61 14.22 -1.11
CA ILE A 63 -3.03 13.20 -2.07
C ILE A 63 -4.22 13.71 -2.90
N ALA A 64 -5.22 14.34 -2.27
CA ALA A 64 -6.41 14.84 -2.97
C ALA A 64 -6.08 15.89 -4.06
N GLN A 65 -5.01 16.66 -3.88
CA GLN A 65 -4.54 17.64 -4.88
C GLN A 65 -4.02 17.00 -6.18
N THR A 66 -3.75 15.69 -6.17
CA THR A 66 -3.26 14.95 -7.34
C THR A 66 -4.38 14.34 -8.19
N GLY A 67 -5.63 14.41 -7.72
CA GLY A 67 -6.78 13.74 -8.35
C GLY A 67 -7.05 12.32 -7.83
N ALA A 68 -6.19 11.78 -6.95
CA ALA A 68 -6.46 10.56 -6.22
C ALA A 68 -7.49 10.79 -5.10
N GLU A 69 -8.42 9.86 -4.91
CA GLU A 69 -9.38 9.86 -3.80
C GLU A 69 -8.88 8.96 -2.67
N VAL A 70 -8.77 9.51 -1.45
CA VAL A 70 -8.46 8.70 -0.26
C VAL A 70 -9.76 8.11 0.31
N ARG A 71 -9.82 6.77 0.36
CA ARG A 71 -10.96 6.00 0.89
C ARG A 71 -10.83 5.67 2.37
N GLY A 72 -9.62 5.76 2.90
CA GLY A 72 -9.27 5.55 4.29
C GLY A 72 -7.77 5.37 4.46
N SER A 73 -7.32 5.18 5.70
CA SER A 73 -5.95 4.77 5.98
C SER A 73 -5.88 3.79 7.14
N THR A 74 -4.83 2.99 7.16
CA THR A 74 -4.51 2.06 8.24
C THR A 74 -3.16 2.44 8.85
N LEU A 75 -3.09 2.50 10.18
CA LEU A 75 -1.85 2.68 10.91
C LEU A 75 -1.03 1.38 10.87
N VAL A 76 0.24 1.50 10.50
CA VAL A 76 1.14 0.37 10.36
C VAL A 76 2.51 0.67 10.97
N ASP A 77 3.19 -0.39 11.38
CA ASP A 77 4.59 -0.38 11.77
C ASP A 77 5.43 -0.95 10.62
N GLY A 78 6.20 -0.07 9.98
CA GLY A 78 7.14 -0.43 8.91
C GLY A 78 8.39 -1.08 9.49
N VAL A 79 8.87 -2.12 8.84
CA VAL A 79 10.14 -2.79 9.13
C VAL A 79 10.89 -2.97 7.82
N PHE A 80 12.09 -2.42 7.73
CA PHE A 80 12.86 -2.45 6.49
C PHE A 80 14.35 -2.57 6.74
N TRP A 81 15.06 -3.07 5.74
CA TRP A 81 16.52 -3.13 5.74
C TRP A 81 17.11 -1.79 5.28
N SER A 82 17.83 -1.10 6.18
CA SER A 82 18.61 0.07 5.80
C SER A 82 19.95 -0.37 5.23
N ALA A 83 20.14 -0.20 3.92
CA ALA A 83 21.42 -0.47 3.28
C ALA A 83 22.52 0.49 3.78
N THR A 84 22.18 1.74 4.10
CA THR A 84 23.14 2.73 4.62
C THR A 84 23.65 2.35 6.01
N LEU A 85 22.76 1.91 6.89
CA LEU A 85 23.12 1.58 8.27
C LEU A 85 23.49 0.10 8.47
N GLN A 86 23.30 -0.73 7.44
CA GLN A 86 23.52 -2.19 7.48
C GLN A 86 22.78 -2.87 8.64
N GLN A 87 21.54 -2.43 8.91
CA GLN A 87 20.69 -2.97 9.98
C GLN A 87 19.21 -2.77 9.66
N ILE A 88 18.34 -3.45 10.41
CA ILE A 88 16.90 -3.20 10.36
C ILE A 88 16.58 -1.84 10.96
N ALA A 89 15.63 -1.17 10.32
CA ALA A 89 15.01 0.04 10.75
C ALA A 89 13.49 -0.17 10.90
N TYR A 90 12.92 0.54 11.86
CA TYR A 90 11.51 0.54 12.19
C TYR A 90 10.98 1.96 12.13
N GLU A 91 9.78 2.13 11.60
CA GLU A 91 9.10 3.41 11.59
C GLU A 91 7.60 3.25 11.70
N ARG A 92 6.92 4.27 12.23
CA ARG A 92 5.48 4.35 12.14
C ARG A 92 5.12 4.89 10.76
N ALA A 93 4.13 4.30 10.10
CA ALA A 93 3.67 4.72 8.79
C ALA A 93 2.15 4.59 8.65
N ARG A 94 1.62 5.04 7.52
CA ARG A 94 0.24 4.82 7.09
C ARG A 94 0.23 4.09 5.76
N GLN A 95 -0.68 3.12 5.65
CA GLN A 95 -1.17 2.62 4.38
C GLN A 95 -2.44 3.41 4.03
N PHE A 96 -2.40 4.20 2.96
CA PHE A 96 -3.55 4.90 2.42
C PHE A 96 -4.23 4.03 1.37
N HIS A 97 -5.55 3.86 1.53
CA HIS A 97 -6.39 3.15 0.57
C HIS A 97 -6.95 4.15 -0.42
N LEU A 98 -6.61 4.00 -1.70
CA LEU A 98 -6.88 4.98 -2.73
C LEU A 98 -7.84 4.44 -3.80
N CYS A 99 -8.63 5.34 -4.38
CA CYS A 99 -9.24 5.19 -5.70
C CYS A 99 -8.50 6.15 -6.65
N VAL A 100 -7.88 5.62 -7.70
CA VAL A 100 -7.19 6.42 -8.73
C VAL A 100 -7.82 6.17 -10.09
N VAL A 101 -7.75 7.16 -10.99
CA VAL A 101 -8.29 7.01 -12.36
C VAL A 101 -7.36 6.24 -13.28
N ASP A 102 -6.05 6.27 -12.99
CA ASP A 102 -4.98 5.60 -13.73
C ASP A 102 -3.68 5.54 -12.90
N GLU A 103 -2.65 4.90 -13.46
CA GLU A 103 -1.34 4.78 -12.82
C GLU A 103 -0.57 6.11 -12.69
N PRO A 104 -0.56 7.02 -13.69
CA PRO A 104 0.08 8.34 -13.53
C PRO A 104 -0.45 9.14 -12.33
N THR A 105 -1.74 9.02 -12.02
CA THR A 105 -2.34 9.64 -10.82
C THR A 105 -1.73 9.07 -9.53
N LEU A 106 -1.57 7.75 -9.44
CA LEU A 106 -0.96 7.08 -8.27
C LEU A 106 0.50 7.48 -8.08
N HIS A 107 1.28 7.51 -9.17
CA HIS A 107 2.66 7.96 -9.16
C HIS A 107 2.78 9.42 -8.66
N THR A 108 1.93 10.31 -9.20
CA THR A 108 1.90 11.73 -8.82
C THR A 108 1.57 11.92 -7.33
N ALA A 109 0.65 11.11 -6.78
CA ALA A 109 0.33 11.10 -5.36
C ALA A 109 1.55 10.72 -4.51
N ALA A 110 2.28 9.68 -4.90
CA ALA A 110 3.49 9.24 -4.21
C ALA A 110 4.61 10.29 -4.28
N GLU A 111 4.86 10.90 -5.44
CA GLU A 111 5.81 11.99 -5.53
C GLU A 111 5.42 13.21 -4.69
N ALA A 112 4.13 13.55 -4.65
CA ALA A 112 3.64 14.66 -3.83
C ALA A 112 3.86 14.39 -2.34
N MET A 113 3.65 13.14 -1.90
CA MET A 113 3.96 12.69 -0.54
C MET A 113 5.46 12.80 -0.23
N ASN A 114 6.32 12.29 -1.12
CA ASN A 114 7.77 12.40 -0.97
C ASN A 114 8.22 13.86 -0.82
N ARG A 115 7.74 14.76 -1.70
CA ARG A 115 8.08 16.18 -1.63
C ARG A 115 7.56 16.86 -0.36
N GLN A 116 6.32 16.58 0.03
CA GLN A 116 5.67 17.23 1.17
C GLN A 116 6.29 16.83 2.51
N PHE A 117 6.68 15.56 2.64
CA PHE A 117 7.17 15.00 3.91
C PHE A 117 8.65 14.67 3.88
N HIS A 118 9.37 15.03 2.81
CA HIS A 118 10.79 14.76 2.62
C HIS A 118 11.15 13.26 2.66
N GLN A 119 10.29 12.40 2.12
CA GLN A 119 10.57 10.96 2.02
C GLN A 119 11.47 10.70 0.82
N GLU A 120 12.49 9.87 1.00
CA GLU A 120 13.33 9.42 -0.11
C GLU A 120 12.58 8.49 -1.05
N THR A 121 11.61 7.73 -0.54
CA THR A 121 10.84 6.76 -1.32
C THR A 121 9.46 6.53 -0.73
N ALA A 122 8.45 6.43 -1.59
CA ALA A 122 7.12 5.94 -1.26
C ALA A 122 6.83 4.67 -2.06
N LEU A 123 6.20 3.68 -1.41
CA LEU A 123 5.77 2.44 -2.04
C LEU A 123 4.30 2.56 -2.45
N THR A 124 4.00 2.25 -3.70
CA THR A 124 2.62 2.15 -4.20
C THR A 124 2.29 0.74 -4.67
N PHE A 125 1.01 0.41 -4.68
CA PHE A 125 0.48 -0.83 -5.22
C PHE A 125 -0.85 -0.60 -5.95
N GLU A 126 -0.89 -0.81 -7.27
CA GLU A 126 -2.12 -0.79 -8.08
C GLU A 126 -2.67 -2.22 -8.15
N TYR A 127 -3.89 -2.47 -7.68
CA TYR A 127 -4.50 -3.80 -7.80
C TYR A 127 -4.79 -4.11 -9.27
N LEU A 128 -4.44 -5.31 -9.74
CA LEU A 128 -4.67 -5.75 -11.12
C LEU A 128 -5.10 -7.22 -11.16
N PRO A 129 -5.88 -7.64 -12.17
CA PRO A 129 -6.18 -9.06 -12.36
C PRO A 129 -4.91 -9.91 -12.44
N GLN A 130 -4.96 -11.09 -11.85
CA GLN A 130 -3.87 -12.07 -11.96
C GLN A 130 -3.58 -12.38 -13.43
N GLY A 131 -2.29 -12.35 -13.81
CA GLY A 131 -1.86 -12.61 -15.18
C GLY A 131 -2.00 -11.43 -16.14
N ALA A 132 -2.50 -10.28 -15.69
CA ALA A 132 -2.42 -9.05 -16.49
C ALA A 132 -0.96 -8.72 -16.80
N PRO A 133 -0.60 -8.24 -18.01
CA PRO A 133 0.80 -7.99 -18.38
C PRO A 133 1.54 -7.01 -17.46
N ARG A 134 0.80 -6.08 -16.84
CA ARG A 134 1.33 -5.09 -15.88
C ARG A 134 1.37 -5.59 -14.43
N ALA A 135 0.73 -6.72 -14.13
CA ALA A 135 0.67 -7.25 -12.77
C ALA A 135 1.97 -7.99 -12.44
N ASP A 136 2.99 -7.25 -11.97
CA ASP A 136 4.33 -7.75 -11.69
C ASP A 136 4.62 -7.99 -10.19
N ALA A 137 3.64 -7.73 -9.33
CA ALA A 137 3.77 -7.79 -7.88
C ALA A 137 2.54 -8.40 -7.20
N MET A 138 2.74 -8.73 -5.92
CA MET A 138 1.74 -9.24 -5.01
C MET A 138 1.75 -8.42 -3.72
N LEU A 139 0.56 -8.12 -3.21
CA LEU A 139 0.36 -7.70 -1.82
C LEU A 139 -0.09 -8.94 -1.04
N ILE A 140 0.75 -9.38 -0.12
CA ILE A 140 0.53 -10.57 0.72
C ILE A 140 0.17 -10.08 2.12
N ALA A 141 -1.04 -10.42 2.57
CA ALA A 141 -1.53 -10.10 3.91
C ALA A 141 -1.53 -11.37 4.78
N VAL A 142 -0.80 -11.37 5.90
CA VAL A 142 -0.69 -12.53 6.81
C VAL A 142 -1.06 -12.11 8.23
N PRO A 143 -2.12 -12.67 8.84
CA PRO A 143 -2.52 -12.29 10.19
C PRO A 143 -1.59 -12.86 11.27
N GLY A 144 -1.55 -12.19 12.42
CA GLY A 144 -0.92 -12.70 13.65
C GLY A 144 0.60 -12.65 13.68
N ILE A 145 1.22 -11.76 12.91
CA ILE A 145 2.67 -11.58 12.88
C ILE A 145 3.10 -10.60 13.95
N ASP A 146 4.09 -10.99 14.76
CA ASP A 146 4.71 -10.09 15.73
C ASP A 146 5.82 -9.25 15.09
N LEU A 147 5.87 -7.97 15.43
CA LEU A 147 6.82 -6.99 14.86
C LEU A 147 8.28 -7.36 15.12
N ALA A 148 8.61 -7.77 16.35
CA ALA A 148 9.98 -8.14 16.69
C ALA A 148 10.39 -9.42 15.95
N ARG A 149 9.50 -10.42 15.88
CA ARG A 149 9.77 -11.66 15.13
C ARG A 149 9.97 -11.42 13.64
N PHE A 150 9.19 -10.52 13.04
CA PHE A 150 9.38 -10.17 11.63
C PHE A 150 10.73 -9.47 11.41
N GLY A 151 11.11 -8.54 12.30
CA GLY A 151 12.41 -7.89 12.25
C GLY A 151 13.59 -8.86 12.40
N ASP A 152 13.50 -9.83 13.33
CA ASP A 152 14.50 -10.87 13.51
C ASP A 152 14.62 -11.76 12.26
N ALA A 153 13.49 -12.20 11.70
CA ALA A 153 13.45 -13.01 10.48
C ALA A 153 14.06 -12.27 9.29
N LEU A 154 13.71 -10.99 9.10
CA LEU A 154 14.25 -10.15 8.03
C LEU A 154 15.75 -9.90 8.23
N THR A 155 16.22 -9.71 9.48
CA THR A 155 17.66 -9.57 9.78
C THR A 155 18.45 -10.81 9.36
N ALA A 156 17.91 -12.00 9.65
CA ALA A 156 18.56 -13.28 9.39
C ALA A 156 18.56 -13.68 7.90
N ASP A 157 17.61 -13.19 7.10
CA ASP A 157 17.44 -13.58 5.71
C ASP A 157 18.08 -12.57 4.73
N SER A 158 19.25 -12.89 4.18
CA SER A 158 19.91 -12.04 3.18
C SER A 158 19.13 -11.90 1.87
N ALA A 159 18.40 -12.94 1.44
CA ALA A 159 17.63 -12.89 0.21
C ALA A 159 16.42 -11.96 0.36
N ALA A 160 15.73 -12.04 1.50
CA ALA A 160 14.65 -11.12 1.85
C ALA A 160 15.15 -9.66 1.93
N ARG A 161 16.27 -9.40 2.61
CA ARG A 161 16.85 -8.04 2.70
C ARG A 161 17.15 -7.43 1.35
N GLN A 162 17.57 -8.23 0.38
CA GLN A 162 17.94 -7.75 -0.95
C GLN A 162 16.74 -7.60 -1.89
N ARG A 163 15.72 -8.46 -1.75
CA ARG A 163 14.65 -8.57 -2.76
C ARG A 163 13.30 -8.06 -2.29
N LEU A 164 13.00 -8.19 -1.00
CA LEU A 164 11.74 -7.74 -0.40
C LEU A 164 11.88 -6.36 0.25
N LEU A 165 13.08 -6.02 0.73
CA LEU A 165 13.46 -4.75 1.38
C LEU A 165 12.77 -4.46 2.73
N GLY A 166 11.55 -4.97 2.95
CA GLY A 166 10.80 -4.75 4.17
C GLY A 166 9.35 -5.21 4.09
N GLY A 167 8.55 -4.80 5.06
CA GLY A 167 7.11 -5.00 5.13
C GLY A 167 6.48 -4.08 6.19
N SER A 168 5.16 -4.10 6.29
CA SER A 168 4.42 -3.28 7.26
C SER A 168 3.49 -4.15 8.08
N ILE A 169 3.35 -3.91 9.37
CA ILE A 169 2.41 -4.67 10.22
C ILE A 169 1.32 -3.72 10.72
N THR A 170 0.06 -4.07 10.47
CA THR A 170 -1.08 -3.30 10.98
C THR A 170 -1.10 -3.31 12.51
N THR A 171 -1.38 -2.16 13.10
CA THR A 171 -1.28 -2.00 14.56
C THR A 171 -2.50 -2.55 15.29
N ALA A 172 -3.64 -2.60 14.60
CA ALA A 172 -4.92 -3.01 15.17
C ALA A 172 -5.02 -4.55 15.31
N ASP A 173 -4.65 -5.29 14.28
CA ASP A 173 -4.85 -6.74 14.16
C ASP A 173 -3.57 -7.54 13.88
N ARG A 174 -2.41 -6.88 13.81
CA ARG A 174 -1.10 -7.51 13.60
C ARG A 174 -1.02 -8.32 12.31
N THR A 175 -1.60 -7.78 11.25
CA THR A 175 -1.51 -8.33 9.90
C THR A 175 -0.26 -7.79 9.23
N LEU A 176 0.66 -8.67 8.87
CA LEU A 176 1.79 -8.33 8.00
C LEU A 176 1.27 -8.07 6.59
N LEU A 177 1.73 -6.97 6.01
CA LEU A 177 1.54 -6.54 4.65
C LEU A 177 2.90 -6.55 3.96
N LEU A 178 3.06 -7.46 3.02
CA LEU A 178 4.30 -7.62 2.26
C LEU A 178 4.01 -7.39 0.79
N VAL A 179 4.63 -6.36 0.20
CA VAL A 179 4.58 -6.12 -1.24
C VAL A 179 5.84 -6.70 -1.87
N ALA A 180 5.67 -7.76 -2.67
CA ALA A 180 6.77 -8.50 -3.28
C ALA A 180 6.59 -8.59 -4.80
N ALA A 181 7.67 -8.68 -5.56
CA ALA A 181 7.54 -9.02 -6.99
C ALA A 181 7.04 -10.48 -7.14
N ASN A 182 6.34 -10.79 -8.24
CA ASN A 182 5.81 -12.14 -8.49
C ASN A 182 6.87 -13.24 -8.40
N ARG A 183 8.08 -12.94 -8.87
CA ARG A 183 9.24 -13.85 -8.85
C ARG A 183 9.83 -14.11 -7.46
N ASP A 184 9.39 -13.34 -6.45
CA ASP A 184 9.89 -13.39 -5.07
C ASP A 184 8.95 -14.14 -4.13
N LEU A 185 7.94 -14.84 -4.68
CA LEU A 185 6.92 -15.57 -3.91
C LEU A 185 7.54 -16.54 -2.89
N ASP A 186 8.55 -17.32 -3.30
CA ASP A 186 9.15 -18.31 -2.41
C ASP A 186 10.00 -17.66 -1.30
N ILE A 187 10.60 -16.49 -1.57
CA ILE A 187 11.31 -15.70 -0.55
C ILE A 187 10.31 -15.10 0.43
N ALA A 188 9.21 -14.54 -0.08
CA ALA A 188 8.12 -14.02 0.75
C ALA A 188 7.53 -15.11 1.65
N ARG A 189 7.29 -16.31 1.11
CA ARG A 189 6.81 -17.46 1.89
C ARG A 189 7.79 -17.86 2.97
N HIS A 190 9.06 -18.02 2.61
CA HIS A 190 10.09 -18.38 3.57
C HIS A 190 10.19 -17.37 4.71
N LEU A 191 10.23 -16.06 4.39
CA LEU A 191 10.27 -15.00 5.39
C LEU A 191 9.06 -15.02 6.32
N VAL A 192 7.85 -15.20 5.78
CA VAL A 192 6.61 -15.33 6.56
C VAL A 192 6.70 -16.50 7.53
N GLU A 193 7.14 -17.66 7.08
CA GLU A 193 7.29 -18.85 7.93
C GLU A 193 8.36 -18.66 9.01
N GLN A 194 9.49 -18.02 8.68
CA GLN A 194 10.54 -17.67 9.66
C GLN A 194 10.06 -16.66 10.72
N ALA A 195 9.19 -15.73 10.34
CA ALA A 195 8.55 -14.80 11.27
C ALA A 195 7.48 -15.47 12.16
N GLY A 196 7.22 -16.77 11.97
CA GLY A 196 6.20 -17.54 12.70
C GLY A 196 4.80 -17.43 12.12
N GLY A 197 4.67 -16.92 10.89
CA GLY A 197 3.43 -16.79 10.16
C GLY A 197 2.94 -18.08 9.54
N SER A 198 1.62 -18.14 9.31
CA SER A 198 0.99 -19.24 8.57
C SER A 198 0.75 -18.81 7.13
N TRP A 199 1.52 -19.37 6.19
CA TRP A 199 1.32 -19.11 4.75
C TRP A 199 -0.08 -19.52 4.27
N THR A 200 -0.67 -20.57 4.86
CA THR A 200 -2.03 -21.01 4.52
C THR A 200 -3.12 -20.02 4.95
N ALA A 201 -2.81 -19.12 5.88
CA ALA A 201 -3.71 -18.03 6.29
C ALA A 201 -3.49 -16.75 5.47
N ALA A 202 -2.53 -16.75 4.54
CA ALA A 202 -2.22 -15.58 3.74
C ALA A 202 -3.31 -15.27 2.70
N THR A 203 -3.65 -14.00 2.57
CA THR A 203 -4.39 -13.48 1.42
C THR A 203 -3.40 -12.87 0.44
N ILE A 204 -3.53 -13.19 -0.85
CA ILE A 204 -2.64 -12.70 -1.90
C ILE A 204 -3.46 -11.95 -2.93
N ASN A 205 -3.16 -10.68 -3.12
CA ASN A 205 -3.69 -9.86 -4.19
C ASN A 205 -2.59 -9.57 -5.21
N TYR A 206 -2.94 -9.55 -6.49
CA TYR A 206 -2.00 -9.25 -7.58
C TYR A 206 -2.13 -7.80 -8.02
N GLY A 207 -1.05 -7.25 -8.55
CA GLY A 207 -0.99 -5.85 -8.87
C GLY A 207 0.34 -5.44 -9.47
N ARG A 208 0.51 -4.13 -9.62
CA ARG A 208 1.77 -3.50 -9.97
C ARG A 208 2.30 -2.77 -8.75
N ARG A 209 3.58 -2.91 -8.45
CA ARG A 209 4.24 -2.11 -7.41
C ARG A 209 5.15 -1.05 -8.02
N GLU A 210 5.30 0.06 -7.33
CA GLU A 210 6.31 1.07 -7.65
C GLU A 210 6.98 1.57 -6.38
N LEU A 211 8.29 1.77 -6.44
CA LEU A 211 9.05 2.52 -5.43
C LEU A 211 9.36 3.88 -6.05
N VAL A 212 8.55 4.87 -5.73
CA VAL A 212 8.66 6.22 -6.28
C VAL A 212 9.71 6.98 -5.51
N GLN A 213 10.75 7.47 -6.20
CA GLN A 213 11.84 8.28 -5.66
C GLN A 213 11.73 9.71 -6.21
N THR A 214 12.24 10.69 -5.46
CA THR A 214 12.32 12.10 -5.89
C THR A 214 13.75 12.57 -6.07
#